data_AF-A0A5M3WGF7-F1
#
_entry.id   AF-A0A5M3WGF7-F1
#
_cell.length_a   1.000
_cell.length_b   1.000
_cell.length_c   1.000
_cell.angle_alpha   90.00
_cell.angle_beta   90.00
_cell.angle_gamma   90.00
#
_symmetry.space_group_name_H-M   'P 1'
#
loop_
_entity.id
_entity.type
_entity.pdbx_description
1 polymer ?
#
loop_
_entity_poly.entity_id
_entity_poly.type
_entity_poly.pdbx_seq_one_letter_code
_entity_poly.pdbx_strand_id
1 'polypeptide(L)'
;MTVLRRKAAWPADVLIRFVNVGGAAVDLHSLRFATKWDYRGAPYAATTPYEMDGFNWRCLGCKEYGREGDTYNDPGYGDLREAREAAQQHAERCRATPQEQAMTGWEYHVAYGNPHLSGEELNALGRDSWELVSTEQRGGYCLIYHFKRVSS
;
A
#
# COMPACT_ATOMS: atom_id res chain seq x y z
N MET A 1 -25.06 -19.24 -14.86
CA MET A 1 -24.46 -17.95 -15.26
C MET A 1 -23.09 -17.85 -14.59
N THR A 2 -22.01 -17.88 -15.36
CA THR A 2 -20.64 -17.80 -14.84
C THR A 2 -20.26 -16.32 -14.70
N VAL A 3 -20.15 -15.82 -13.48
CA VAL A 3 -19.66 -14.47 -13.22
C VAL A 3 -18.14 -14.49 -13.31
N LEU A 4 -17.59 -13.96 -14.40
CA LEU A 4 -16.16 -13.78 -14.57
C LEU A 4 -15.67 -12.72 -13.56
N ARG A 5 -15.00 -13.16 -12.50
CA ARG A 5 -14.28 -12.26 -11.59
C ARG A 5 -13.21 -11.51 -12.36
N ARG A 6 -13.36 -10.20 -12.53
CA ARG A 6 -12.24 -9.35 -12.94
C ARG A 6 -11.21 -9.37 -11.82
N LYS A 7 -10.06 -10.00 -12.07
CA LYS A 7 -8.84 -9.79 -11.28
C LYS A 7 -8.64 -8.27 -11.20
N ALA A 8 -8.60 -7.71 -9.99
CA ALA A 8 -8.35 -6.28 -9.85
C ALA A 8 -7.05 -5.98 -10.58
N ALA A 9 -7.13 -5.11 -11.59
CA ALA A 9 -5.95 -4.72 -12.35
C ALA A 9 -4.98 -4.06 -11.37
N TRP A 10 -3.70 -4.38 -11.52
CA TRP A 10 -2.65 -3.65 -10.85
C TRP A 10 -2.83 -2.15 -11.15
N PRO A 11 -2.78 -1.25 -10.14
CA PRO A 11 -3.04 0.16 -10.38
C PRO A 11 -2.08 0.70 -11.45
N ALA A 12 -2.60 1.56 -12.32
CA ALA A 12 -1.76 2.28 -13.27
C ALA A 12 -0.70 3.07 -12.50
N ASP A 13 0.52 3.10 -13.05
CA ASP A 13 1.64 3.92 -12.56
C ASP A 13 2.19 3.54 -11.16
N VAL A 14 1.79 2.39 -10.60
CA VAL A 14 2.44 1.80 -9.42
C VAL A 14 3.56 0.87 -9.89
N LEU A 15 4.80 1.20 -9.53
CA LEU A 15 5.97 0.37 -9.81
C LEU A 15 6.10 -0.75 -8.78
N ILE A 16 5.94 -0.42 -7.51
CA ILE A 16 6.09 -1.34 -6.36
C ILE A 16 5.02 -0.99 -5.33
N ARG A 17 4.44 -2.00 -4.68
CA ARG A 17 3.51 -1.83 -3.56
C ARG A 17 4.00 -2.60 -2.34
N PHE A 18 4.13 -1.91 -1.21
CA PHE A 18 4.34 -2.50 0.10
C PHE A 18 3.03 -2.48 0.90
N VAL A 19 3.01 -3.24 2.00
CA VAL A 19 1.91 -3.22 2.98
C VAL A 19 2.51 -2.80 4.32
N ASN A 20 1.94 -1.76 4.94
CA ASN A 20 2.40 -1.28 6.23
C ASN A 20 1.88 -2.17 7.39
N VAL A 21 2.37 -1.96 8.60
CA VAL A 21 1.96 -2.73 9.80
C VAL A 21 0.45 -2.62 10.11
N GLY A 22 -0.16 -1.49 9.73
CA GLY A 22 -1.60 -1.23 9.84
C GLY A 22 -2.45 -1.86 8.72
N GLY A 23 -1.84 -2.55 7.75
CA GLY A 23 -2.53 -3.16 6.61
C GLY A 23 -2.83 -2.21 5.44
N ALA A 24 -2.37 -0.95 5.48
CA ALA A 24 -2.51 -0.01 4.37
C ALA A 24 -1.41 -0.20 3.32
N ALA A 25 -1.75 0.06 2.06
CA ALA A 25 -0.77 0.03 0.98
C ALA A 25 0.17 1.25 1.04
N VAL A 26 1.43 1.01 0.67
CA VAL A 26 2.43 2.05 0.38
C VAL A 26 2.86 1.87 -1.07
N ASP A 27 2.44 2.80 -1.92
CA ASP A 27 2.63 2.73 -3.36
C ASP A 27 3.84 3.54 -3.78
N LEU A 28 4.73 2.95 -4.56
CA LEU A 28 5.87 3.61 -5.19
C LEU A 28 5.55 3.87 -6.66
N HIS A 29 5.75 5.10 -7.11
CA HIS A 29 5.43 5.61 -8.43
C HIS A 29 6.66 6.19 -9.12
N SER A 30 6.65 6.20 -10.45
CA SER A 30 7.48 7.13 -11.21
C SER A 30 6.88 8.53 -11.13
N LEU A 31 7.72 9.55 -11.01
CA LEU A 31 7.34 10.94 -10.93
C LEU A 31 8.31 11.78 -11.77
N ARG A 32 7.80 12.75 -12.51
CA ARG A 32 8.63 13.80 -13.11
C ARG A 32 8.48 15.06 -12.28
N PHE A 33 9.60 15.68 -11.90
CA PHE A 33 9.59 16.86 -11.05
C PHE A 33 10.72 17.84 -11.36
N ALA A 34 10.54 19.09 -10.95
CA ALA A 34 11.56 20.12 -11.07
C ALA A 34 12.42 20.17 -9.78
N THR A 35 13.74 20.17 -9.94
CA THR A 35 14.70 20.39 -8.85
C THR A 35 15.65 21.54 -9.20
N LYS A 36 16.23 22.16 -8.17
CA LYS A 36 17.34 23.11 -8.30
C LYS A 36 18.68 22.48 -7.92
N TRP A 37 18.70 21.25 -7.44
CA TRP A 37 19.91 20.61 -6.93
C TRP A 37 20.43 19.63 -7.98
N ASP A 38 21.66 19.85 -8.42
CA ASP A 38 22.36 18.87 -9.25
C ASP A 38 22.92 17.72 -8.40
N TYR A 39 23.59 16.77 -9.04
CA TYR A 39 24.21 15.62 -8.38
C TYR A 39 25.24 15.99 -7.29
N ARG A 40 25.66 17.27 -7.20
CA ARG A 40 26.62 17.76 -6.22
C ARG A 40 25.94 18.16 -4.90
N GLY A 41 24.61 18.28 -4.86
CA GLY A 41 23.85 18.68 -3.67
C GLY A 41 24.15 20.12 -3.21
N ALA A 42 23.81 20.46 -1.97
CA ALA A 42 24.19 21.77 -1.43
C ALA A 42 25.71 21.93 -1.32
N PRO A 43 26.26 23.14 -1.55
CA PRO A 43 25.57 24.41 -1.82
C PRO A 43 25.28 24.70 -3.31
N TYR A 44 25.41 23.72 -4.21
CA TYR A 44 25.39 23.91 -5.66
C TYR A 44 23.97 23.97 -6.24
N ALA A 45 23.13 24.87 -5.72
CA ALA A 45 21.83 25.15 -6.33
C ALA A 45 22.03 25.77 -7.72
N ALA A 46 21.42 25.17 -8.73
CA ALA A 46 21.30 25.75 -10.04
C ALA A 46 20.45 27.02 -9.98
N THR A 47 20.87 28.05 -10.72
CA THR A 47 20.12 29.31 -10.83
C THR A 47 18.72 29.11 -11.41
N THR A 48 18.56 28.11 -12.28
CA THR A 48 17.31 27.75 -12.94
C THR A 48 16.94 26.31 -12.57
N PRO A 49 15.72 26.03 -12.07
CA PRO A 49 15.25 24.66 -11.91
C PRO A 49 15.27 23.91 -13.24
N TYR A 50 15.54 22.62 -13.20
CA TYR A 50 15.38 21.74 -14.34
C TYR A 50 14.49 20.55 -13.98
N GLU A 51 13.81 20.02 -14.99
CA GLU A 51 12.99 18.81 -14.82
C GLU A 51 13.86 17.57 -14.85
N MET A 52 13.54 16.62 -13.98
CA MET A 52 14.12 15.29 -14.01
C MET A 52 13.05 14.23 -13.76
N ASP A 53 13.31 13.03 -14.28
CA ASP A 53 12.55 11.84 -13.93
C ASP A 53 13.07 11.28 -12.60
N GLY A 54 12.17 10.76 -11.79
CA GLY A 54 12.49 10.15 -10.52
C GLY A 54 11.30 9.37 -9.96
N PHE A 55 11.25 9.27 -8.63
CA PHE A 55 10.37 8.35 -7.93
C PHE A 55 9.80 8.99 -6.67
N ASN A 56 8.58 8.62 -6.31
CA ASN A 56 7.99 8.99 -5.03
C ASN A 56 7.17 7.81 -4.49
N TRP A 57 6.98 7.73 -3.18
CA TRP A 57 6.07 6.78 -2.55
C TRP A 57 4.95 7.51 -1.81
N ARG A 58 3.80 6.85 -1.64
CA ARG A 58 2.66 7.37 -0.89
C ARG A 58 2.05 6.28 -0.03
N CYS A 59 1.87 6.56 1.26
CA CYS A 59 1.15 5.69 2.17
C CYS A 59 -0.36 6.02 2.14
N LEU A 60 -1.19 5.04 1.78
CA LEU A 60 -2.65 5.22 1.73
C LEU A 60 -3.31 5.20 3.13
N GLY A 61 -2.55 4.84 4.17
CA GLY A 61 -3.01 4.89 5.56
C GLY A 61 -2.85 6.28 6.19
N CYS A 62 -1.62 6.76 6.32
CA CYS A 62 -1.33 8.06 6.96
C CYS A 62 -1.31 9.25 5.99
N LYS A 63 -1.36 9.01 4.67
CA LYS A 63 -1.25 10.02 3.60
C LYS A 63 0.13 10.68 3.47
N GLU A 64 1.11 10.25 4.25
CA GLU A 64 2.50 10.65 4.03
C GLU A 64 2.99 10.19 2.67
N TYR A 65 3.92 10.95 2.13
CA TYR A 65 4.63 10.65 0.89
C TYR A 65 6.13 10.77 1.13
N GLY A 66 6.89 10.12 0.26
CA GLY A 66 8.35 10.18 0.29
C GLY A 66 8.85 11.61 0.13
N ARG A 67 9.82 11.98 0.98
CA ARG A 67 10.51 13.29 1.09
C ARG A 67 9.83 14.44 1.85
N GLU A 68 8.78 14.22 2.64
CA GLU A 68 8.37 15.25 3.62
C GLU A 68 9.51 15.44 4.68
N GLY A 69 10.30 16.52 4.55
CA GLY A 69 11.32 16.92 5.53
C GLY A 69 12.79 16.72 5.15
N ASP A 70 13.16 16.53 3.88
CA ASP A 70 14.58 16.50 3.50
C ASP A 70 15.22 17.90 3.42
N THR A 71 16.56 17.94 3.44
CA THR A 71 17.36 19.17 3.42
C THR A 71 17.16 20.04 2.17
N TYR A 72 16.61 19.47 1.09
CA TYR A 72 16.60 20.04 -0.26
C TYR A 72 15.20 20.41 -0.77
N ASN A 73 14.15 19.92 -0.11
CA ASN A 73 12.73 20.02 -0.42
C ASN A 73 12.36 19.57 -1.85
N ASP A 74 13.08 18.62 -2.47
CA ASP A 74 12.59 18.09 -3.75
C ASP A 74 11.38 17.18 -3.53
N PRO A 75 10.42 17.16 -4.46
CA PRO A 75 9.19 16.36 -4.32
C PRO A 75 9.38 14.86 -4.61
N GLY A 76 10.61 14.39 -4.88
CA GLY A 76 10.88 12.98 -5.20
C GLY A 76 12.36 12.59 -5.16
N TYR A 77 12.61 11.29 -5.19
CA TYR A 77 13.94 10.68 -5.25
C TYR A 77 14.42 10.60 -6.70
N GLY A 78 15.71 10.88 -6.93
CA GLY A 78 16.33 10.63 -8.24
C GLY A 78 16.68 9.16 -8.49
N ASP A 79 16.86 8.37 -7.43
CA ASP A 79 17.25 6.96 -7.50
C ASP A 79 16.14 6.01 -7.02
N LEU A 80 15.88 4.95 -7.80
CA LEU A 80 14.81 3.99 -7.51
C LEU A 80 15.11 3.15 -6.27
N ARG A 81 16.38 2.80 -6.04
CA ARG A 81 16.76 1.96 -4.89
C ARG A 81 16.56 2.75 -3.59
N GLU A 82 16.95 4.02 -3.55
CA GLU A 82 16.69 4.90 -2.41
C GLU A 82 15.18 5.09 -2.16
N ALA A 83 14.40 5.35 -3.22
CA ALA A 83 12.94 5.48 -3.10
C ALA A 83 12.30 4.21 -2.53
N ARG A 84 12.76 3.04 -2.98
CA ARG A 84 12.29 1.73 -2.54
C ARG A 84 12.64 1.47 -1.08
N GLU A 85 13.89 1.71 -0.68
CA GLU A 85 14.36 1.55 0.71
C GLU A 85 13.56 2.46 1.66
N ALA A 86 13.32 3.72 1.26
CA ALA A 86 12.51 4.66 2.05
C ALA A 86 11.03 4.22 2.18
N ALA A 87 10.42 3.78 1.07
CA ALA A 87 9.04 3.29 1.07
C ALA A 87 8.88 2.04 1.96
N GLN A 88 9.82 1.10 1.88
CA GLN A 88 9.85 -0.09 2.72
C GLN A 88 10.04 0.29 4.20
N GLN A 89 10.97 1.17 4.50
CA GLN A 89 11.22 1.65 5.87
C GLN A 89 9.96 2.29 6.47
N HIS A 90 9.22 3.08 5.69
CA HIS A 90 7.94 3.62 6.12
C HIS A 90 6.92 2.51 6.38
N ALA A 91 6.77 1.56 5.45
CA ALA A 91 5.85 0.43 5.60
C ALA A 91 6.12 -0.38 6.89
N GLU A 92 7.38 -0.64 7.22
CA GLU A 92 7.79 -1.39 8.42
C GLU A 92 7.45 -0.68 9.75
N ARG A 93 7.23 0.64 9.73
CA ARG A 93 6.98 1.45 10.94
C ARG A 93 5.54 1.94 11.04
N CYS A 94 4.91 2.24 9.91
CA CYS A 94 3.62 2.89 9.86
C CYS A 94 2.50 1.93 10.30
N ARG A 95 1.77 2.32 11.35
CA ARG A 95 0.62 1.58 11.89
C ARG A 95 -0.72 2.17 11.47
N ALA A 96 -0.72 3.15 10.57
CA ALA A 96 -1.94 3.75 10.08
C ALA A 96 -2.73 2.70 9.30
N THR A 97 -3.98 2.50 9.70
CA THR A 97 -4.92 1.64 9.00
C THR A 97 -5.31 2.30 7.67
N PRO A 98 -5.72 1.50 6.66
CA PRO A 98 -6.26 2.05 5.42
C PRO A 98 -7.39 3.03 5.77
N GLN A 99 -7.34 4.27 5.26
CA GLN A 99 -8.53 5.11 5.32
C GLN A 99 -9.59 4.50 4.40
N GLU A 100 -10.85 4.54 4.81
CA GLU A 100 -12.01 4.04 4.06
C GLU A 100 -12.22 4.72 2.69
N GLN A 101 -11.31 5.61 2.27
CA GLN A 101 -11.33 6.21 0.94
C GLN A 101 -10.90 5.19 -0.12
N ALA A 102 -11.91 4.52 -0.65
CA ALA A 102 -11.95 3.84 -1.94
C ALA A 102 -11.06 2.60 -2.08
N MET A 103 -11.27 1.59 -1.22
CA MET A 103 -11.49 0.27 -1.81
C MET A 103 -12.83 0.34 -2.51
N THR A 104 -12.82 0.57 -3.82
CA THR A 104 -14.04 0.62 -4.64
C THR A 104 -14.87 -0.66 -4.42
N GLY A 105 -15.93 -0.55 -3.62
CA GLY A 105 -17.09 -1.47 -3.61
C GLY A 105 -17.04 -2.72 -2.72
N TRP A 106 -16.12 -2.89 -1.78
CA TRP A 106 -16.04 -4.14 -1.00
C TRP A 106 -16.29 -3.95 0.50
N GLU A 107 -17.33 -4.63 1.03
CA GLU A 107 -17.53 -4.80 2.47
C GLU A 107 -16.65 -5.96 2.97
N TYR A 108 -15.88 -5.73 4.04
CA TYR A 108 -15.03 -6.75 4.67
C TYR A 108 -15.51 -7.07 6.09
N HIS A 109 -15.42 -8.34 6.47
CA HIS A 109 -15.66 -8.82 7.84
C HIS A 109 -14.42 -9.53 8.31
N VAL A 110 -13.97 -9.18 9.52
CA VAL A 110 -12.80 -9.78 10.16
C VAL A 110 -13.28 -10.61 11.33
N ALA A 111 -13.00 -11.91 11.29
CA ALA A 111 -13.28 -12.82 12.38
C ALA A 111 -11.96 -13.33 12.98
N TYR A 112 -11.93 -13.42 14.31
CA TYR A 112 -10.91 -14.15 15.03
C TYR A 112 -11.38 -15.59 15.20
N GLY A 113 -10.53 -16.57 14.86
CA GLY A 113 -10.93 -17.95 15.05
C GLY A 113 -9.79 -18.90 15.34
N ASN A 114 -10.20 -20.10 15.74
CA ASN A 114 -9.32 -21.20 16.08
C ASN A 114 -8.63 -21.71 14.79
N PRO A 115 -7.31 -21.95 14.78
CA PRO A 115 -6.59 -22.52 13.64
C PRO A 115 -7.03 -23.93 13.25
N HIS A 116 -7.83 -24.58 14.09
CA HIS A 116 -8.39 -25.90 13.84
C HIS A 116 -9.77 -25.87 13.19
N LEU A 117 -10.30 -24.69 12.82
CA LEU A 117 -11.55 -24.63 12.06
C LEU A 117 -11.33 -25.26 10.68
N SER A 118 -12.19 -26.22 10.35
CA SER A 118 -12.25 -26.81 9.03
C SER A 118 -12.70 -25.78 7.99
N GLY A 119 -12.35 -26.00 6.72
CA GLY A 119 -12.79 -25.11 5.62
C GLY A 119 -14.32 -25.00 5.53
N GLU A 120 -15.07 -26.04 5.93
CA GLU A 120 -16.53 -26.03 5.99
C GLU A 120 -17.06 -25.09 7.09
N GLU A 121 -16.44 -25.08 8.27
CA GLU A 121 -16.80 -24.16 9.36
C GLU A 121 -16.45 -22.71 9.02
N LEU A 122 -15.34 -22.48 8.30
CA LEU A 122 -14.99 -21.16 7.80
C LEU A 122 -15.99 -20.65 6.75
N ASN A 123 -16.48 -21.54 5.89
CA ASN A 123 -17.54 -21.19 4.95
C ASN A 123 -18.87 -20.90 5.65
N ALA A 124 -19.16 -21.55 6.78
CA ALA A 124 -20.35 -21.26 7.59
C ALA A 124 -20.28 -19.92 8.36
N LEU A 125 -19.08 -19.39 8.64
CA LEU A 125 -18.91 -18.03 9.17
C LEU A 125 -19.26 -16.96 8.13
N GLY A 126 -19.12 -17.28 6.85
CA GLY A 126 -19.67 -16.49 5.77
C GLY A 126 -21.19 -16.54 5.82
N ARG A 127 -21.84 -15.51 6.40
CA ARG A 127 -23.27 -15.26 6.17
C ARG A 127 -23.53 -15.22 4.66
N ASP A 128 -24.77 -15.46 4.22
CA ASP A 128 -25.14 -15.43 2.81
C ASP A 128 -24.45 -14.27 2.07
N SER A 129 -23.71 -14.61 1.03
CA SER A 129 -22.89 -13.70 0.21
C SER A 129 -21.56 -13.26 0.79
N TRP A 130 -20.94 -13.97 1.75
CA TRP A 130 -19.56 -13.66 2.21
C TRP A 130 -18.57 -14.78 1.86
N GLU A 131 -17.43 -14.43 1.28
CA GLU A 131 -16.39 -15.36 0.85
C GLU A 131 -15.06 -15.08 1.57
N LEU A 132 -14.39 -16.12 2.06
CA LEU A 132 -13.05 -16.01 2.63
C LEU A 132 -12.03 -15.70 1.52
N VAL A 133 -11.32 -14.58 1.66
CA VAL A 133 -10.32 -14.11 0.68
C VAL A 133 -8.90 -14.40 1.13
N SER A 134 -8.62 -14.28 2.43
CA SER A 134 -7.30 -14.54 2.98
C SER A 134 -7.36 -14.89 4.46
N THR A 135 -6.30 -15.53 4.92
CA THR A 135 -6.03 -15.79 6.33
C THR A 135 -4.65 -15.24 6.70
N GLU A 136 -4.55 -14.59 7.87
CA GLU A 136 -3.28 -14.11 8.43
C GLU A 136 -3.10 -14.70 9.83
N GLN A 137 -1.93 -15.27 10.11
CA GLN A 137 -1.59 -15.72 11.46
C GLN A 137 -0.90 -14.60 12.23
N ARG A 138 -1.54 -14.12 13.31
CA ARG A 138 -0.97 -13.10 14.21
C ARG A 138 -0.68 -13.66 15.59
N GLY A 139 0.51 -14.22 15.75
CA GLY A 139 1.03 -14.68 17.04
C GLY A 139 0.38 -15.97 17.54
N GLY A 140 1.21 -16.97 17.86
CA GLY A 140 0.79 -18.26 18.41
C GLY A 140 -0.34 -18.92 17.61
N TYR A 141 -1.57 -18.76 18.11
CA TYR A 141 -2.78 -19.46 17.65
C TYR A 141 -3.89 -18.53 17.14
N CYS A 142 -3.61 -17.26 16.86
CA CYS A 142 -4.64 -16.36 16.35
C CYS A 142 -4.62 -16.31 14.82
N LEU A 143 -5.68 -16.80 14.17
CA LEU A 143 -5.93 -16.58 12.75
C LEU A 143 -6.95 -15.44 12.58
N ILE A 144 -6.60 -14.52 11.69
CA ILE A 144 -7.45 -13.45 11.20
C ILE A 144 -7.99 -13.90 9.85
N TYR A 145 -9.31 -14.04 9.77
CA TYR A 145 -10.00 -14.40 8.53
C TYR A 145 -10.57 -13.14 7.89
N HIS A 146 -10.22 -12.92 6.62
CA HIS A 146 -10.74 -11.79 5.85
C HIS A 146 -11.84 -12.27 4.91
N PHE A 147 -13.08 -11.92 5.23
CA PHE A 147 -14.22 -12.21 4.37
C PHE A 147 -14.59 -11.00 3.53
N LYS A 148 -15.14 -11.26 2.35
CA LYS A 148 -15.58 -10.28 1.37
C LYS A 148 -17.02 -10.55 0.98
N ARG A 149 -17.86 -9.51 0.96
CA ARG A 149 -19.23 -9.66 0.45
C ARG A 149 -19.25 -9.76 -1.08
N VAL A 150 -19.83 -10.84 -1.59
CA VAL A 150 -20.16 -11.05 -3.01
C VAL A 150 -21.39 -10.21 -3.31
N SER A 151 -21.22 -9.08 -3.97
CA SER A 151 -22.34 -8.32 -4.52
C SER A 151 -23.04 -9.18 -5.57
N SER A 152 -24.33 -9.47 -5.35
CA SER A 152 -25.23 -10.15 -6.27
C SER A 152 -25.47 -9.35 -7.55
#